data_AF-A0A453TAP0-F1
#
_entry.id   AF-A0A453TAP0-F1
#
_cell.length_a   1.000
_cell.length_b   1.000
_cell.length_c   1.000
_cell.angle_alpha   90.00
_cell.angle_beta   90.00
_cell.angle_gamma   90.00
#
_symmetry.space_group_name_H-M   'P 1'
#
loop_
_entity.id
_entity.type
_entity.pdbx_description
1 polymer ?
#
loop_
_entity_poly.entity_id
_entity_poly.type
_entity_poly.pdbx_seq_one_letter_code
_entity_poly.pdbx_strand_id
1 'polypeptide(L)' 'STGSGMAKNSHFVEQVSAIFRKDDEIIVGCQSGKRSLMAAAELCSAGFTAVTDIAGGYSTWRENGLPVNGR' A
#
# COMPACT_ATOMS: atom_id res chain seq x y z
N SER A 1 -10.68 -12.03 -17.43
CA SER A 1 -9.71 -12.93 -16.78
C SER A 1 -8.79 -12.14 -15.87
N THR A 2 -9.06 -12.12 -14.57
CA THR A 2 -8.08 -11.67 -13.58
C THR A 2 -7.00 -12.75 -13.51
N GLY A 3 -5.80 -12.45 -14.02
CA GLY A 3 -4.68 -13.38 -13.92
C GLY A 3 -4.41 -13.75 -12.46
N SER A 4 -4.03 -15.00 -12.21
CA SER A 4 -3.81 -15.63 -10.90
C SER A 4 -2.97 -14.84 -9.89
N GLY A 5 -2.25 -13.78 -10.29
CA GLY A 5 -1.42 -12.94 -9.43
C GLY A 5 -2.11 -11.71 -8.82
N MET A 6 -3.42 -11.51 -9.03
CA MET A 6 -4.13 -10.30 -8.57
C MET A 6 -5.15 -10.57 -7.44
N ALA A 7 -5.08 -11.72 -6.77
CA ALA A 7 -5.95 -12.04 -5.66
C ALA A 7 -5.61 -11.20 -4.42
N LYS A 8 -6.64 -10.81 -3.65
CA LYS A 8 -6.44 -10.13 -2.36
C LYS A 8 -5.76 -11.08 -1.36
N ASN A 9 -4.77 -10.57 -0.64
CA ASN A 9 -4.14 -11.28 0.47
C ASN A 9 -5.04 -11.21 1.72
N SER A 10 -5.58 -12.35 2.16
CA SER A 10 -6.41 -12.45 3.37
C SER A 10 -5.64 -12.26 4.68
N HIS A 11 -4.32 -12.43 4.67
CA HIS A 11 -3.43 -12.30 5.83
C HIS A 11 -2.72 -10.95 5.91
N PHE A 12 -3.10 -9.99 5.07
CA PHE A 12 -2.38 -8.72 4.92
C PHE A 12 -2.23 -7.96 6.25
N VAL A 13 -3.33 -7.73 6.98
CA VAL A 13 -3.31 -6.99 8.24
C VAL A 13 -2.50 -7.71 9.32
N GLU A 14 -2.60 -9.04 9.39
CA GLU A 14 -1.84 -9.88 10.32
C GLU A 14 -0.34 -9.72 10.07
N GLN A 15 0.09 -9.85 8.82
CA GLN A 15 1.49 -9.74 8.41
C GLN A 15 2.06 -8.33 8.68
N VAL A 16 1.28 -7.28 8.41
CA VAL A 16 1.72 -5.90 8.72
C VAL A 16 1.83 -5.69 10.22
N SER A 17 0.87 -6.19 11.01
CA SER A 17 0.87 -6.04 12.48
C SER A 17 1.99 -6.83 13.17
N ALA A 18 2.54 -7.85 12.51
CA ALA A 18 3.71 -8.59 13.01
C ALA A 18 5.01 -7.78 12.89
N ILE A 19 5.03 -6.71 12.08
CA ILE A 19 6.23 -5.93 11.77
C ILE A 19 6.12 -4.50 12.33
N PHE A 20 4.93 -3.89 12.23
CA PHE A 20 4.67 -2.50 12.58
C PHE A 20 3.68 -2.37 13.72
N ARG A 21 3.90 -1.36 14.56
CA ARG A 21 2.93 -0.89 15.57
C ARG A 21 1.82 -0.09 14.90
N LYS A 22 0.72 0.10 15.62
CA LYS A 22 -0.47 0.79 15.11
C LYS A 22 -0.25 2.28 14.86
N ASP A 23 0.69 2.87 15.57
CA ASP A 23 1.08 4.27 15.53
C ASP A 23 2.33 4.54 14.68
N ASP A 24 2.97 3.51 14.13
CA ASP A 24 4.09 3.69 13.20
C ASP A 24 3.59 4.37 11.91
N GLU A 25 4.41 5.27 11.36
CA GLU A 25 4.13 5.91 10.08
C GLU A 25 4.34 4.90 8.94
N ILE A 26 3.27 4.61 8.19
CA ILE A 26 3.28 3.66 7.08
C ILE A 26 2.84 4.37 5.81
N ILE A 27 3.71 4.38 4.81
CA ILE A 27 3.38 4.83 3.45
C ILE A 27 3.13 3.59 2.59
N VAL A 28 1.95 3.49 1.99
CA VAL A 28 1.59 2.40 1.08
C VAL A 28 1.44 2.93 -0.34
N GLY A 29 1.85 2.10 -1.31
CA GLY A 29 1.75 2.42 -2.72
C GLY A 29 1.69 1.17 -3.57
N CYS A 30 0.93 1.23 -4.67
CA CYS A 30 0.94 0.20 -5.70
C CYS A 30 1.25 0.83 -7.06
N GLN A 31 0.98 0.12 -8.15
CA GLN A 31 1.29 0.62 -9.49
C GLN A 31 0.49 1.89 -9.84
N SER A 32 -0.83 1.86 -9.60
CA SER A 32 -1.78 2.92 -10.02
C SER A 32 -2.65 3.48 -8.88
N GLY A 33 -2.33 3.16 -7.62
CA GLY A 33 -3.07 3.59 -6.43
C GLY A 33 -4.26 2.71 -6.01
N LYS A 34 -4.94 2.02 -6.93
CA LYS A 34 -6.17 1.26 -6.59
C LYS A 34 -6.00 0.22 -5.49
N ARG A 35 -4.96 -0.61 -5.57
CA ARG A 35 -4.71 -1.68 -4.58
C ARG A 35 -4.21 -1.13 -3.25
N SER A 36 -3.39 -0.08 -3.28
CA SER A 36 -2.84 0.52 -2.08
C SER A 36 -3.89 1.31 -1.31
N LEU A 37 -4.87 1.91 -1.99
CA LEU A 37 -6.04 2.50 -1.34
C LEU A 37 -6.86 1.44 -0.57
N MET A 38 -7.08 0.26 -1.15
CA MET A 38 -7.76 -0.85 -0.46
C MET A 38 -6.95 -1.33 0.75
N ALA A 39 -5.63 -1.47 0.60
CA ALA A 39 -4.73 -1.85 1.68
C ALA A 39 -4.74 -0.81 2.82
N ALA A 40 -4.70 0.48 2.50
CA ALA A 40 -4.77 1.58 3.47
C ALA A 40 -6.09 1.53 4.25
N ALA A 41 -7.22 1.34 3.56
CA ALA A 41 -8.51 1.19 4.21
C ALA A 41 -8.54 0.02 5.19
N GLU A 42 -7.97 -1.14 4.82
CA GLU A 42 -7.89 -2.30 5.72
C GLU A 42 -7.02 -2.05 6.94
N LEU A 43 -5.89 -1.35 6.79
CA LEU A 43 -5.03 -0.97 7.92
C LEU A 43 -5.75 0.03 8.85
N CYS A 44 -6.39 1.04 8.30
CA CYS A 44 -7.19 2.00 9.09
C CYS A 44 -8.32 1.29 9.84
N SER A 45 -9.07 0.40 9.19
CA SER A 45 -10.10 -0.43 9.84
C SER A 45 -9.53 -1.34 10.93
N ALA A 46 -8.28 -1.76 10.81
CA ALA A 46 -7.56 -2.55 11.80
C ALA A 46 -6.88 -1.70 12.90
N GLY A 47 -7.14 -0.39 12.94
CA GLY A 47 -6.69 0.52 13.99
C GLY A 47 -5.29 1.11 13.79
N PHE A 48 -4.70 0.99 12.60
CA PHE A 48 -3.50 1.78 12.29
C PHE A 48 -3.89 3.25 12.11
N THR A 49 -3.15 4.16 12.73
CA THR A 49 -3.53 5.58 12.84
C THR A 49 -2.73 6.49 11.92
N ALA A 50 -1.56 6.04 11.45
CA ALA A 50 -0.64 6.84 10.63
C ALA A 50 -0.37 6.18 9.26
N VAL A 51 -1.43 5.97 8.47
CA VAL A 51 -1.35 5.34 7.14
C VAL A 51 -1.56 6.37 6.03
N THR A 52 -0.61 6.47 5.10
CA THR A 52 -0.69 7.34 3.93
C THR A 52 -0.65 6.53 2.64
N ASP A 53 -1.65 6.68 1.76
CA ASP A 53 -1.64 6.10 0.42
C ASP A 53 -1.02 7.09 -0.60
N ILE A 54 -0.12 6.59 -1.44
CA ILE A 54 0.43 7.37 -2.56
C ILE A 54 -0.60 7.42 -3.70
N ALA A 55 -1.28 8.56 -3.83
CA ALA A 55 -2.23 8.81 -4.90
C ALA A 55 -1.59 8.61 -6.29
N GLY A 56 -2.28 7.87 -7.16
CA GLY A 56 -1.78 7.51 -8.50
C GLY A 56 -0.66 6.46 -8.50
N GLY A 57 -0.15 6.09 -7.33
CA GLY A 57 0.87 5.05 -7.14
C GLY A 57 2.21 5.37 -7.81
N TYR A 58 2.95 4.31 -8.11
CA TYR A 58 4.27 4.39 -8.72
C TYR A 58 4.26 5.08 -10.10
N SER A 59 3.19 4.94 -10.89
CA SER A 59 3.07 5.61 -12.18
C SER A 59 3.14 7.14 -12.02
N THR A 60 2.34 7.70 -11.12
CA THR A 60 2.34 9.15 -10.87
C THR A 60 3.62 9.61 -10.16
N TRP A 61 4.21 8.78 -9.29
CA TRP A 61 5.53 9.06 -8.71
C TRP A 61 6.59 9.28 -9.81
N ARG A 62 6.62 8.38 -10.79
CA ARG A 62 7.51 8.45 -11.96
C ARG A 62 7.22 9.66 -12.86
N GLU A 63 5.95 9.92 -13.15
CA GLU A 63 5.52 11.05 -13.99
C GLU A 63 5.93 12.39 -13.39
N ASN A 64 5.92 12.51 -12.06
CA ASN A 64 6.39 13.70 -11.35
C ASN A 64 7.93 13.81 -11.27
N GLY A 65 8.68 12.90 -11.91
CA GLY A 65 10.14 12.94 -11.91
C GLY A 65 10.78 12.67 -10.55
N LEU A 66 10.05 12.05 -9.62
CA LEU A 66 10.57 11.74 -8.30
C LEU A 66 11.60 10.60 -8.37
N PRO A 67 12.58 10.57 -7.46
CA PRO A 67 13.65 9.58 -7.49
C PRO A 67 13.11 8.16 -7.45
N VAL A 68 13.67 7.32 -8.32
CA VAL A 68 13.43 5.88 -8.33
C VAL A 68 14.77 5.21 -8.39
N ASN A 69 15.04 4.36 -7.41
CA ASN A 69 16.19 3.48 -7.50
C ASN A 69 15.83 2.40 -8.51
N GLY A 70 16.38 2.51 -9.72
CA GLY A 70 16.30 1.46 -10.71
C GLY A 70 16.97 0.20 -10.16
N ARG A 71 16.33 -0.96 -10.35
CA ARG A 71 17.04 -2.22 -10.38
C ARG A 71 17.38 -2.53 -11.83
#